data_AF-A0A2V0NM07-F1
#
_entry.id   AF-A0A2V0NM07-F1
#
_cell.length_a   1.000
_cell.length_b   1.000
_cell.length_c   1.000
_cell.angle_alpha   90.00
_cell.angle_beta   90.00
_cell.angle_gamma   90.00
#
_symmetry.space_group_name_H-M   'P 1'
#
loop_
_entity.id
_entity.type
_entity.pdbx_description
1 polymer ?
#
loop_
_entity_poly.entity_id
_entity_poly.type
_entity_poly.pdbx_seq_one_letter_code
_entity_poly.pdbx_strand_id
1 'polypeptide(L)'
;MLLLAGLRPLAGQAAGCSAAAPPQILAAALRRALASAGRIDSSSSSSSSGGGSDAVLSSAGGTATATSSAGGPPQPSTPRGPRSGGGAAAAWAPAAPWPSQLLHFRQRQQQQHQQQQLLRQWAPPPASRPLQPQSRAFRGAAKRVRFELPAELQAARDSAASRPPREPAPPVEPRELQFTSRRAGLLAIKAGMTQEWDEFGARVPLTVLWIDDCRVVRHKTEAADGVTALVLGAGIKKDKQLNGRELGEFKALGAEPARRLWEVPVTPDALLPPGTPLTAAHFVAGQYLDVTGVTRGKGFAGVMKRWGFSGQPASHGNTKSHRRPGSIGGRTDPGKVWKGKKMAGRMGGDVKTVKNVWLYKVDPARNLLYVRGQVPGPVGSFLLLRDAFRWHWDARASLGLPFPTASGAASEVSVARRDGQDPYERYRSDVGEYLEGGASWKTE
;
A
#
# COMPACT_ATOMS: atom_id res chain seq x y z
N MET A 1 -2.84 73.75 47.77
CA MET A 1 -1.99 72.57 47.55
C MET A 1 -2.12 72.17 46.08
N LEU A 2 -1.00 72.23 45.35
CA LEU A 2 -0.70 71.77 43.98
C LEU A 2 -1.65 72.24 42.85
N LEU A 3 -1.30 73.30 42.10
CA LEU A 3 -0.42 73.35 40.90
C LEU A 3 -0.93 72.49 39.73
N LEU A 4 -0.99 72.91 38.46
CA LEU A 4 -0.87 74.18 37.72
C LEU A 4 -1.01 73.75 36.23
N ALA A 5 -1.66 74.59 35.40
CA ALA A 5 -1.51 74.78 33.94
C ALA A 5 -1.29 73.55 33.02
N GLY A 6 -2.08 73.31 31.98
CA GLY A 6 -2.47 74.26 30.94
C GLY A 6 -1.54 74.14 29.72
N LEU A 7 -2.10 73.85 28.53
CA LEU A 7 -1.70 74.26 27.16
C LEU A 7 -1.94 73.17 26.10
N ARG A 8 -2.92 73.44 25.21
CA ARG A 8 -2.99 73.04 23.78
C ARG A 8 -2.03 73.97 22.98
N PRO A 9 -1.70 73.80 21.65
CA PRO A 9 -2.53 73.20 20.59
C PRO A 9 -1.83 72.54 19.34
N LEU A 10 -2.69 71.90 18.50
CA LEU A 10 -2.81 71.87 17.02
C LEU A 10 -1.63 71.56 16.06
N ALA A 11 -1.88 70.54 15.20
CA ALA A 11 -1.91 70.54 13.71
C ALA A 11 -1.22 69.27 13.13
N GLY A 12 -1.76 68.51 12.17
CA GLY A 12 -3.00 68.57 11.42
C GLY A 12 -3.14 67.37 10.46
N GLN A 13 -4.36 67.22 9.90
CA GLN A 13 -4.75 66.62 8.60
C GLN A 13 -4.28 65.19 8.25
N ALA A 14 -5.08 64.27 7.71
CA ALA A 14 -6.45 64.29 7.21
C ALA A 14 -6.94 62.85 6.98
N ALA A 15 -8.27 62.75 6.79
CA ALA A 15 -9.03 61.71 6.08
C ALA A 15 -9.43 60.42 6.83
N GLY A 16 -10.74 60.34 7.14
CA GLY A 16 -11.52 59.21 6.64
C GLY A 16 -12.28 58.35 7.65
N CYS A 17 -13.24 58.95 8.34
CA CYS A 17 -14.50 58.38 8.86
C CYS A 17 -14.66 56.85 9.00
N SER A 18 -14.78 56.46 10.27
CA SER A 18 -15.71 55.45 10.78
C SER A 18 -17.10 55.53 10.16
N ALA A 19 -17.71 54.40 9.81
CA ALA A 19 -19.08 54.09 10.20
C ALA A 19 -19.39 52.60 9.96
N ALA A 20 -19.73 51.91 11.04
CA ALA A 20 -20.43 50.64 11.02
C ALA A 20 -21.84 50.81 10.40
N ALA A 21 -22.24 49.85 9.57
CA ALA A 21 -23.63 49.54 9.19
C ALA A 21 -23.67 48.12 8.56
N PRO A 22 -24.82 47.48 8.35
CA PRO A 22 -25.59 46.67 9.32
C PRO A 22 -25.75 45.19 8.88
N PRO A 23 -26.31 44.31 9.73
CA PRO A 23 -26.49 42.88 9.45
C PRO A 23 -27.68 42.63 8.50
N GLN A 24 -27.51 42.97 7.22
CA GLN A 24 -28.54 42.71 6.18
C GLN A 24 -27.95 42.06 4.91
N ILE A 25 -26.63 41.92 4.80
CA ILE A 25 -25.96 41.38 3.59
C ILE A 25 -25.64 39.88 3.70
N LEU A 26 -25.64 39.30 4.92
CA LEU A 26 -25.44 37.85 5.09
C LEU A 26 -26.69 37.01 4.74
N ALA A 27 -27.89 37.59 4.75
CA ALA A 27 -29.14 36.88 4.46
C ALA A 27 -29.44 36.72 2.96
N ALA A 28 -28.80 37.52 2.09
CA ALA A 28 -29.00 37.44 0.63
C ALA A 28 -28.03 36.47 -0.06
N ALA A 29 -26.84 36.24 0.50
CA ALA A 29 -25.87 35.29 -0.03
C ALA A 29 -26.25 33.82 0.29
N LEU A 30 -26.91 33.58 1.43
CA LEU A 30 -27.37 32.24 1.84
C LEU A 30 -28.64 31.78 1.09
N ARG A 31 -29.41 32.71 0.50
CA ARG A 31 -30.60 32.41 -0.32
C ARG A 31 -30.29 32.04 -1.78
N ARG A 32 -29.06 32.26 -2.27
CA ARG A 32 -28.63 31.84 -3.62
C ARG A 32 -27.88 30.50 -3.65
N ALA A 33 -27.41 30.00 -2.51
CA ALA A 33 -26.70 28.72 -2.41
C ALA A 33 -27.61 27.51 -2.13
N LEU A 34 -28.86 27.74 -1.71
CA LEU A 34 -29.85 26.68 -1.42
C LEU A 34 -30.83 26.40 -2.58
N ALA A 35 -30.66 27.03 -3.74
CA ALA A 35 -31.54 26.87 -4.90
C ALA A 35 -31.03 25.89 -5.99
N SER A 36 -29.94 25.15 -5.77
CA SER A 36 -29.38 24.21 -6.75
C SER A 36 -29.25 22.76 -6.28
N ALA A 37 -29.80 22.41 -5.12
CA ALA A 37 -29.81 21.02 -4.64
C ALA A 37 -31.18 20.65 -4.06
N GLY A 38 -32.03 20.05 -4.89
CA GLY A 38 -33.27 19.42 -4.43
C GLY A 38 -34.30 19.23 -5.54
N ARG A 39 -34.28 18.06 -6.19
CA ARG A 39 -35.45 17.39 -6.79
C ARG A 39 -35.11 15.93 -7.08
N ILE A 40 -35.38 15.07 -6.10
CA ILE A 40 -35.65 13.65 -6.29
C ILE A 40 -36.99 13.45 -5.60
N ASP A 41 -38.07 13.41 -6.37
CA ASP A 41 -39.39 13.04 -5.86
C ASP A 41 -39.57 11.53 -5.99
N SER A 42 -39.79 10.90 -4.84
CA SER A 42 -40.39 9.59 -4.70
C SER A 42 -41.90 9.70 -4.76
N SER A 43 -42.58 8.92 -5.60
CA SER A 43 -43.95 8.51 -5.34
C SER A 43 -44.25 7.14 -5.92
N SER A 44 -44.48 6.21 -5.00
CA SER A 44 -45.22 4.97 -5.18
C SER A 44 -46.71 5.27 -5.09
N SER A 45 -47.53 4.76 -6.01
CA SER A 45 -48.87 4.27 -5.69
C SER A 45 -49.49 3.50 -6.85
N SER A 46 -49.93 2.29 -6.51
CA SER A 46 -50.93 1.42 -7.12
C SER A 46 -52.18 2.13 -7.65
N SER A 47 -52.78 1.62 -8.73
CA SER A 47 -54.15 1.05 -8.75
C SER A 47 -54.68 0.75 -10.16
N SER A 48 -55.16 -0.48 -10.32
CA SER A 48 -56.28 -1.03 -11.10
C SER A 48 -57.08 -0.21 -12.14
N SER A 49 -57.60 -0.99 -13.11
CA SER A 49 -58.76 -0.81 -14.02
C SER A 49 -58.33 -0.62 -15.48
N GLY A 50 -58.89 -1.26 -16.51
CA GLY A 50 -60.10 -2.05 -16.67
C GLY A 50 -60.76 -1.67 -17.99
N GLY A 51 -60.93 -2.64 -18.91
CA GLY A 51 -62.01 -2.64 -19.91
C GLY A 51 -61.80 -1.99 -21.30
N GLY A 52 -61.96 -2.84 -22.34
CA GLY A 52 -62.55 -2.55 -23.66
C GLY A 52 -61.70 -1.75 -24.67
N SER A 53 -61.75 -1.95 -25.98
CA SER A 53 -62.45 -2.91 -26.85
C SER A 53 -61.99 -2.63 -28.31
N ASP A 54 -62.02 -3.68 -29.13
CA ASP A 54 -62.25 -3.74 -30.58
C ASP A 54 -61.23 -3.26 -31.64
N ALA A 55 -60.84 -4.24 -32.49
CA ALA A 55 -61.02 -4.31 -33.97
C ALA A 55 -59.78 -4.98 -34.63
N VAL A 56 -59.77 -6.31 -34.85
CA VAL A 56 -60.27 -7.08 -36.01
C VAL A 56 -59.45 -6.93 -37.31
N LEU A 57 -58.83 -8.05 -37.74
CA LEU A 57 -58.78 -8.68 -39.08
C LEU A 57 -57.72 -9.83 -39.03
N SER A 58 -58.10 -11.12 -38.95
CA SER A 58 -58.33 -12.07 -40.08
C SER A 58 -57.06 -12.32 -40.93
N SER A 59 -56.56 -13.52 -41.26
CA SER A 59 -56.98 -14.93 -41.13
C SER A 59 -55.83 -15.87 -41.60
N ALA A 60 -56.05 -17.19 -41.45
CA ALA A 60 -55.31 -18.36 -41.97
C ALA A 60 -54.01 -18.74 -41.22
N GLY A 61 -53.79 -19.97 -40.76
CA GLY A 61 -54.44 -21.27 -40.96
C GLY A 61 -53.33 -22.33 -40.82
N GLY A 62 -53.51 -23.37 -40.00
CA GLY A 62 -52.48 -24.41 -39.84
C GLY A 62 -52.62 -25.27 -38.59
N THR A 63 -53.51 -26.25 -38.68
CA THR A 63 -53.76 -27.36 -37.74
C THR A 63 -52.59 -28.34 -37.64
N ALA A 64 -52.25 -28.80 -36.42
CA ALA A 64 -51.82 -30.19 -36.16
C ALA A 64 -51.83 -30.51 -34.64
N THR A 65 -52.93 -31.11 -34.24
CA THR A 65 -53.19 -32.12 -33.20
C THR A 65 -52.03 -32.57 -32.28
N ALA A 66 -52.21 -32.34 -30.97
CA ALA A 66 -51.51 -33.01 -29.89
C ALA A 66 -52.28 -34.29 -29.49
N THR A 67 -51.57 -35.41 -29.33
CA THR A 67 -52.08 -36.58 -28.60
C THR A 67 -51.08 -36.92 -27.50
N SER A 68 -51.61 -37.02 -26.29
CA SER A 68 -50.97 -37.38 -25.05
C SER A 68 -50.69 -38.89 -24.97
N SER A 69 -49.56 -39.28 -24.38
CA SER A 69 -49.50 -40.49 -23.56
C SER A 69 -48.34 -40.43 -22.57
N ALA A 70 -48.65 -40.91 -21.37
CA ALA A 70 -47.80 -40.95 -20.20
C ALA A 70 -46.72 -42.05 -20.31
N GLY A 71 -45.55 -41.82 -19.71
CA GLY A 71 -44.50 -42.82 -19.51
C GLY A 71 -43.53 -42.34 -18.43
N GLY A 72 -43.43 -43.10 -17.34
CA GLY A 72 -42.74 -42.75 -16.09
C GLY A 72 -41.21 -42.67 -16.13
N PRO A 73 -40.57 -42.33 -14.99
CA PRO A 73 -39.15 -42.02 -14.91
C PRO A 73 -38.24 -43.26 -15.03
N PRO A 74 -37.06 -43.16 -15.66
CA PRO A 74 -36.16 -44.30 -15.84
C PRO A 74 -35.31 -44.59 -14.58
N GLN A 75 -35.21 -45.87 -14.24
CA GLN A 75 -34.31 -46.43 -13.22
C GLN A 75 -32.86 -46.54 -13.74
N PRO A 76 -31.83 -46.43 -12.88
CA PRO A 76 -30.42 -46.53 -13.28
C PRO A 76 -29.97 -47.99 -13.46
N SER A 77 -29.34 -48.28 -14.59
CA SER A 77 -28.75 -49.59 -14.89
C SER A 77 -27.33 -49.73 -14.31
N THR A 78 -27.11 -50.82 -13.57
CA THR A 78 -25.81 -51.31 -13.10
C THR A 78 -24.88 -51.73 -14.26
N PRO A 79 -23.56 -51.46 -14.20
CA PRO A 79 -22.65 -51.90 -15.24
C PRO A 79 -22.38 -53.41 -15.15
N ARG A 80 -22.64 -54.12 -16.27
CA ARG A 80 -22.23 -55.51 -16.49
C ARG A 80 -20.71 -55.60 -16.66
N GLY A 81 -20.10 -56.55 -15.97
CA GLY A 81 -18.69 -56.91 -16.14
C GLY A 81 -18.38 -57.43 -17.56
N PRO A 82 -17.11 -57.35 -18.00
CA PRO A 82 -16.75 -57.74 -19.35
C PRO A 82 -16.75 -59.26 -19.53
N ARG A 83 -17.42 -59.69 -20.61
CA ARG A 83 -17.36 -61.05 -21.16
C ARG A 83 -15.98 -61.33 -21.76
N SER A 84 -15.47 -62.52 -21.51
CA SER A 84 -14.28 -63.12 -22.10
C SER A 84 -14.42 -63.28 -23.62
N GLY A 85 -13.64 -62.51 -24.38
CA GLY A 85 -13.37 -62.73 -25.80
C GLY A 85 -11.90 -63.05 -25.98
N GLY A 86 -11.61 -64.27 -26.44
CA GLY A 86 -10.25 -64.73 -26.73
C GLY A 86 -9.63 -63.96 -27.89
N GLY A 87 -8.52 -63.30 -27.62
CA GLY A 87 -7.60 -62.73 -28.59
C GLY A 87 -6.21 -62.74 -27.97
N ALA A 88 -5.30 -63.51 -28.56
CA ALA A 88 -3.93 -63.68 -28.09
C ALA A 88 -3.18 -62.34 -28.09
N ALA A 89 -3.02 -61.74 -26.91
CA ALA A 89 -2.11 -60.63 -26.69
C ALA A 89 -0.91 -61.14 -25.87
N ALA A 90 0.27 -61.04 -26.46
CA ALA A 90 1.53 -61.41 -25.83
C ALA A 90 1.70 -60.65 -24.50
N ALA A 91 1.82 -61.40 -23.41
CA ALA A 91 2.10 -60.86 -22.09
C ALA A 91 3.53 -60.28 -22.07
N TRP A 92 3.65 -58.96 -21.93
CA TRP A 92 4.91 -58.35 -21.50
C TRP A 92 5.07 -58.55 -19.99
N ALA A 93 6.08 -59.32 -19.61
CA ALA A 93 6.50 -59.46 -18.23
C ALA A 93 6.93 -58.10 -17.65
N PRO A 94 6.59 -57.76 -16.40
CA PRO A 94 7.16 -56.59 -15.75
C PRO A 94 8.67 -56.80 -15.61
N ALA A 95 9.46 -55.87 -16.16
CA ALA A 95 10.92 -55.89 -16.06
C ALA A 95 11.35 -56.00 -14.59
N ALA A 96 12.20 -56.99 -14.31
CA ALA A 96 12.72 -57.24 -12.97
C ALA A 96 13.33 -55.95 -12.36
N PRO A 97 13.09 -55.67 -11.07
CA PRO A 97 13.72 -54.54 -10.41
C PRO A 97 15.24 -54.70 -10.46
N TRP A 98 15.94 -53.60 -10.76
CA TRP A 98 17.40 -53.61 -10.89
C TRP A 98 18.03 -54.18 -9.61
N PRO A 99 19.08 -55.01 -9.72
CA PRO A 99 19.81 -55.52 -8.56
C PRO A 99 20.12 -54.36 -7.62
N SER A 100 19.80 -54.51 -6.32
CA SER A 100 19.99 -53.46 -5.31
C SER A 100 21.40 -52.85 -5.37
N GLN A 101 22.41 -53.62 -5.77
CA GLN A 101 23.78 -53.18 -5.98
C GLN A 101 23.93 -52.08 -7.08
N LEU A 102 23.15 -52.14 -8.15
CA LEU A 102 23.15 -51.13 -9.22
C LEU A 102 22.44 -49.83 -8.79
N LEU A 103 21.39 -49.94 -7.98
CA LEU A 103 20.73 -48.79 -7.36
C LEU A 103 21.68 -48.06 -6.40
N HIS A 104 22.39 -48.80 -5.54
CA HIS A 104 23.41 -48.23 -4.65
C HIS A 104 24.61 -47.66 -5.43
N PHE A 105 25.01 -48.27 -6.55
CA PHE A 105 26.06 -47.74 -7.41
C PHE A 105 25.62 -46.41 -8.07
N ARG A 106 24.40 -46.35 -8.60
CA ARG A 106 23.85 -45.13 -9.21
C ARG A 106 23.66 -44.00 -8.19
N GLN A 107 23.24 -44.35 -6.98
CA GLN A 107 23.08 -43.39 -5.87
C GLN A 107 24.45 -42.87 -5.39
N ARG A 108 25.49 -43.71 -5.33
CA ARG A 108 26.87 -43.28 -5.07
C ARG A 108 27.42 -42.37 -6.16
N GLN A 109 27.15 -42.66 -7.43
CA GLN A 109 27.55 -41.81 -8.55
C GLN A 109 26.87 -40.43 -8.49
N GLN A 110 25.58 -40.38 -8.14
CA GLN A 110 24.87 -39.10 -7.93
C GLN A 110 25.42 -38.32 -6.73
N GLN A 111 25.72 -38.99 -5.62
CA GLN A 111 26.32 -38.34 -4.46
C GLN A 111 27.72 -37.79 -4.75
N GLN A 112 28.57 -38.55 -5.46
CA GLN A 112 29.88 -38.04 -5.88
C GLN A 112 29.77 -36.86 -6.85
N HIS A 113 28.80 -36.89 -7.77
CA HIS A 113 28.57 -35.78 -8.69
C HIS A 113 28.09 -34.52 -7.94
N GLN A 114 27.19 -34.66 -6.96
CA GLN A 114 26.77 -33.55 -6.10
C GLN A 114 27.93 -33.01 -5.24
N GLN A 115 28.78 -33.89 -4.71
CA GLN A 115 29.95 -33.50 -3.91
C GLN A 115 30.99 -32.75 -4.77
N GLN A 116 31.22 -33.18 -6.02
CA GLN A 116 32.09 -32.46 -6.96
C GLN A 116 31.49 -31.11 -7.39
N GLN A 117 30.17 -30.99 -7.53
CA GLN A 117 29.52 -29.71 -7.83
C GLN A 117 29.64 -28.71 -6.65
N LEU A 118 29.49 -29.18 -5.41
CA LEU A 118 29.68 -28.35 -4.22
C LEU A 118 31.14 -27.89 -4.08
N LEU A 119 32.12 -28.75 -4.35
CA LEU A 119 33.54 -28.38 -4.36
C LEU A 119 33.88 -27.35 -5.45
N ARG A 120 33.21 -27.39 -6.60
CA ARG A 120 33.34 -26.38 -7.66
C ARG A 120 32.70 -25.04 -7.29
N GLN A 121 31.65 -25.03 -6.46
CA GLN A 121 31.03 -23.81 -5.95
C GLN A 121 31.86 -23.16 -4.83
N TRP A 122 32.70 -23.93 -4.12
CA TRP A 122 33.57 -23.43 -3.04
C TRP A 122 35.00 -23.08 -3.50
N ALA A 123 35.37 -23.30 -4.76
CA ALA A 123 36.68 -22.87 -5.24
C ALA A 123 36.75 -21.33 -5.23
N PRO A 124 37.68 -20.70 -4.48
CA PRO A 124 37.90 -19.26 -4.59
C PRO A 124 38.29 -18.94 -6.04
N PRO A 125 37.81 -17.81 -6.61
CA PRO A 125 38.18 -17.44 -7.97
C PRO A 125 39.70 -17.33 -8.06
N PRO A 126 40.34 -17.78 -9.17
CA PRO A 126 41.76 -17.58 -9.37
C PRO A 126 42.03 -16.08 -9.28
N ALA A 127 43.01 -15.70 -8.45
CA ALA A 127 43.42 -14.31 -8.26
C ALA A 127 43.53 -13.63 -9.63
N SER A 128 42.61 -12.71 -9.91
CA SER A 128 42.64 -11.91 -11.12
C SER A 128 43.99 -11.22 -11.17
N ARG A 129 44.80 -11.59 -12.17
CA ARG A 129 46.06 -10.94 -12.52
C ARG A 129 45.86 -9.42 -12.46
N PRO A 130 46.71 -8.64 -11.76
CA PRO A 130 46.55 -7.19 -11.72
C PRO A 130 46.56 -6.67 -13.16
N LEU A 131 45.43 -6.07 -13.57
CA LEU A 131 45.33 -5.37 -14.84
C LEU A 131 46.34 -4.22 -14.77
N GLN A 132 47.45 -4.35 -15.49
CA GLN A 132 48.27 -3.20 -15.83
C GLN A 132 47.38 -2.18 -16.55
N PRO A 133 47.35 -0.90 -16.13
CA PRO A 133 46.61 0.10 -16.85
C PRO A 133 47.31 0.34 -18.19
N GLN A 134 46.86 -0.33 -19.25
CA GLN A 134 47.11 0.13 -20.60
C GLN A 134 46.19 1.32 -20.87
N SER A 135 46.48 2.44 -20.21
CA SER A 135 45.98 3.74 -20.65
C SER A 135 46.74 4.10 -21.91
N ARG A 136 46.24 3.65 -23.07
CA ARG A 136 46.53 4.32 -24.33
C ARG A 136 45.93 5.71 -24.19
N ALA A 137 46.76 6.69 -23.88
CA ALA A 137 46.38 8.06 -23.67
C ALA A 137 45.68 8.59 -24.92
N PHE A 138 44.34 8.63 -24.91
CA PHE A 138 43.58 9.53 -25.76
C PHE A 138 43.90 10.94 -25.25
N ARG A 139 44.96 11.54 -25.79
CA ARG A 139 45.21 12.99 -25.69
C ARG A 139 44.22 13.72 -26.60
N GLY A 140 42.93 13.61 -26.27
CA GLY A 140 41.93 14.56 -26.72
C GLY A 140 41.83 15.63 -25.66
N ALA A 141 42.44 16.79 -25.89
CA ALA A 141 42.32 17.95 -25.01
C ALA A 141 40.86 18.43 -25.01
N ALA A 142 40.02 17.86 -24.15
CA ALA A 142 38.77 18.47 -23.78
C ALA A 142 39.12 19.76 -23.05
N LYS A 143 39.04 20.90 -23.76
CA LYS A 143 39.02 22.24 -23.14
C LYS A 143 37.87 22.24 -22.14
N ARG A 144 38.17 21.90 -20.88
CA ARG A 144 37.30 22.22 -19.75
C ARG A 144 37.26 23.74 -19.70
N VAL A 145 36.20 24.32 -20.26
CA VAL A 145 35.85 25.70 -19.99
C VAL A 145 35.63 25.77 -18.49
N ARG A 146 36.61 26.31 -17.75
CA ARG A 146 36.44 26.67 -16.35
C ARG A 146 35.52 27.88 -16.37
N PHE A 147 34.23 27.65 -16.12
CA PHE A 147 33.33 28.73 -15.83
C PHE A 147 33.67 29.21 -14.42
N GLU A 148 34.43 30.30 -14.33
CA GLU A 148 34.65 31.01 -13.08
C GLU A 148 33.33 31.70 -12.71
N LEU A 149 32.77 31.38 -11.54
CA LEU A 149 31.56 32.09 -11.13
C LEU A 149 31.96 33.54 -10.81
N PRO A 150 31.10 34.53 -11.15
CA PRO A 150 31.25 35.89 -10.68
C PRO A 150 31.52 35.95 -9.18
N ALA A 151 32.39 36.87 -8.74
CA ALA A 151 32.86 36.98 -7.36
C ALA A 151 31.72 37.06 -6.33
N GLU A 152 30.58 37.66 -6.69
CA GLU A 152 29.38 37.73 -5.86
C GLU A 152 28.75 36.35 -5.61
N LEU A 153 28.67 35.51 -6.64
CA LEU A 153 28.17 34.13 -6.53
C LEU A 153 29.17 33.23 -5.81
N GLN A 154 30.47 33.50 -5.99
CA GLN A 154 31.54 32.83 -5.26
C GLN A 154 31.44 33.16 -3.75
N ALA A 155 31.31 34.44 -3.41
CA ALA A 155 31.13 34.90 -2.03
C ALA A 155 29.84 34.37 -1.40
N ALA A 156 28.72 34.32 -2.13
CA ALA A 156 27.48 33.70 -1.66
C ALA A 156 27.64 32.20 -1.38
N ARG A 157 28.43 31.50 -2.20
CA ARG A 157 28.74 30.07 -2.02
C ARG A 157 29.64 29.83 -0.81
N ASP A 158 30.67 30.66 -0.63
CA ASP A 158 31.60 30.56 0.48
C ASP A 158 30.91 30.95 1.81
N SER A 159 29.99 31.93 1.76
CA SER A 159 29.12 32.30 2.89
C SER A 159 28.12 31.21 3.25
N ALA A 160 27.59 30.49 2.25
CA ALA A 160 26.72 29.33 2.48
C ALA A 160 27.50 28.12 3.04
N ALA A 161 28.78 27.98 2.67
CA ALA A 161 29.67 26.92 3.15
C ALA A 161 30.24 27.18 4.55
N SER A 162 30.35 28.45 4.97
CA SER A 162 30.86 28.86 6.28
C SER A 162 29.77 28.99 7.36
N ARG A 163 28.50 28.71 7.02
CA ARG A 163 27.41 28.75 8.01
C ARG A 163 27.69 27.72 9.11
N PRO A 164 27.75 28.12 10.40
CA PRO A 164 28.00 27.18 11.48
C PRO A 164 26.96 26.05 11.45
N PRO A 165 27.32 24.83 11.87
CA PRO A 165 26.35 23.75 12.03
C PRO A 165 25.14 24.29 12.79
N ARG A 166 23.96 24.17 12.19
CA ARG A 166 22.74 24.65 12.82
C ARG A 166 22.64 24.00 14.20
N GLU A 167 22.44 24.81 15.24
CA GLU A 167 22.19 24.31 16.59
C GLU A 167 21.15 23.18 16.54
N PRO A 168 21.28 22.15 17.39
CA PRO A 168 20.33 21.05 17.44
C PRO A 168 18.92 21.61 17.52
N ALA A 169 18.01 21.06 16.72
CA ALA A 169 16.65 21.55 16.60
C ALA A 169 16.03 21.77 18.00
N PRO A 170 15.31 22.88 18.21
CA PRO A 170 14.72 23.17 19.52
C PRO A 170 13.84 21.99 19.95
N PRO A 171 13.82 21.65 21.25
CA PRO A 171 12.96 20.60 21.77
C PRO A 171 11.52 20.87 21.34
N VAL A 172 10.87 19.84 20.81
CA VAL A 172 9.48 19.98 20.38
C VAL A 172 8.61 19.81 21.62
N GLU A 173 7.93 20.89 22.00
CA GLU A 173 7.00 20.88 23.12
C GLU A 173 5.83 19.91 22.85
N PRO A 174 5.50 19.02 23.79
CA PRO A 174 4.34 18.13 23.66
C PRO A 174 3.05 18.95 23.66
N ARG A 175 2.11 18.56 22.81
CA ARG A 175 0.79 19.20 22.65
C ARG A 175 -0.29 18.15 22.67
N GLU A 176 -1.53 18.56 22.92
CA GLU A 176 -2.68 17.65 22.84
C GLU A 176 -3.12 17.44 21.39
N LEU A 177 -3.49 16.19 21.07
CA LEU A 177 -3.98 15.83 19.73
C LEU A 177 -5.45 16.23 19.59
N GLN A 178 -5.76 17.11 18.63
CA GLN A 178 -7.13 17.50 18.31
C GLN A 178 -7.69 16.64 17.16
N PHE A 179 -9.02 16.64 17.00
CA PHE A 179 -9.70 15.90 15.93
C PHE A 179 -9.27 16.34 14.52
N THR A 180 -9.02 17.63 14.33
CA THR A 180 -8.60 18.22 13.04
C THR A 180 -7.11 18.01 12.75
N SER A 181 -6.31 17.71 13.78
CA SER A 181 -4.86 17.56 13.70
C SER A 181 -4.45 16.35 12.87
N ARG A 182 -3.45 16.55 12.01
CA ARG A 182 -2.78 15.49 11.24
C ARG A 182 -1.32 15.46 11.61
N ARG A 183 -0.92 14.42 12.34
CA ARG A 183 0.48 14.12 12.68
C ARG A 183 1.34 13.87 11.45
N ALA A 184 2.65 14.03 11.65
CA ALA A 184 3.66 13.62 10.69
C ALA A 184 3.56 12.11 10.38
N GLY A 185 3.97 11.72 9.18
CA GLY A 185 4.18 10.31 8.83
C GLY A 185 5.61 9.89 9.10
N LEU A 186 5.93 8.62 8.82
CA LEU A 186 7.29 8.08 8.84
C LEU A 186 7.63 7.42 7.51
N LEU A 187 8.91 7.42 7.17
CA LEU A 187 9.45 6.59 6.12
C LEU A 187 10.10 5.35 6.72
N ALA A 188 9.75 4.19 6.19
CA ALA A 188 10.29 2.90 6.61
C ALA A 188 10.68 2.05 5.41
N ILE A 189 11.55 1.09 5.63
CA ILE A 189 11.99 0.08 4.67
C ILE A 189 11.34 -1.24 5.04
N LYS A 190 10.72 -1.90 4.07
CA LYS A 190 10.19 -3.26 4.26
C LYS A 190 11.33 -4.24 4.48
N ALA A 191 11.56 -4.72 5.70
CA ALA A 191 12.65 -5.63 6.02
C ALA A 191 12.30 -7.09 5.69
N GLY A 192 11.06 -7.51 5.90
CA GLY A 192 10.64 -8.89 5.69
C GLY A 192 9.27 -9.20 6.26
N MET A 193 8.95 -10.49 6.33
CA MET A 193 7.74 -10.99 6.98
C MET A 193 8.14 -12.07 7.99
N THR A 194 7.45 -12.09 9.11
CA THR A 194 7.59 -13.08 10.18
C THR A 194 6.20 -13.45 10.69
N GLN A 195 6.14 -14.32 11.69
CA GLN A 195 4.92 -14.64 12.41
C GLN A 195 5.22 -14.66 13.90
N GLU A 196 4.27 -14.19 14.69
CA GLU A 196 4.27 -14.37 16.13
C GLU A 196 2.96 -15.07 16.52
N TRP A 197 2.98 -15.71 17.68
CA TRP A 197 1.80 -16.36 18.25
C TRP A 197 1.22 -15.43 19.30
N ASP A 198 -0.09 -15.21 19.21
CA ASP A 198 -0.83 -14.42 20.18
C ASP A 198 -0.96 -15.15 21.51
N GLU A 199 -1.39 -14.46 22.55
CA GLU A 199 -1.62 -15.04 23.89
C GLU A 199 -2.62 -16.21 23.84
N PHE A 200 -3.59 -16.14 22.92
CA PHE A 200 -4.60 -17.18 22.66
C PHE A 200 -4.12 -18.33 21.75
N GLY A 201 -2.83 -18.38 21.40
CA GLY A 201 -2.30 -19.40 20.50
C GLY A 201 -2.71 -19.24 19.03
N ALA A 202 -3.20 -18.05 18.62
CA ALA A 202 -3.47 -17.74 17.23
C ALA A 202 -2.19 -17.30 16.49
N ARG A 203 -1.92 -17.85 15.30
CA ARG A 203 -0.78 -17.42 14.46
C ARG A 203 -1.08 -16.09 13.77
N VAL A 204 -0.30 -15.05 14.08
CA VAL A 204 -0.45 -13.72 13.48
C VAL A 204 0.67 -13.48 12.45
N PRO A 205 0.34 -13.27 11.16
CA PRO A 205 1.35 -12.92 10.16
C PRO A 205 1.74 -11.44 10.30
N LEU A 206 3.03 -11.16 10.42
CA LEU A 206 3.58 -9.84 10.63
C LEU A 206 4.52 -9.44 9.49
N THR A 207 4.44 -8.19 9.04
CA THR A 207 5.45 -7.55 8.20
C THR A 207 6.33 -6.67 9.08
N VAL A 208 7.65 -6.83 8.97
CA VAL A 208 8.65 -6.03 9.69
C VAL A 208 9.03 -4.83 8.85
N LEU A 209 8.89 -3.65 9.43
CA LEU A 209 9.23 -2.36 8.84
C LEU A 209 10.34 -1.73 9.65
N TRP A 210 11.45 -1.39 9.01
CA TRP A 210 12.61 -0.80 9.64
C TRP A 210 12.70 0.69 9.31
N ILE A 211 12.84 1.52 10.32
CA ILE A 211 13.03 2.97 10.13
C ILE A 211 14.54 3.22 10.10
N ASP A 212 15.04 3.46 8.89
CA ASP A 212 16.44 3.80 8.61
C ASP A 212 16.57 5.33 8.61
N ASP A 213 17.00 5.89 9.74
CA ASP A 213 17.30 7.32 9.95
C ASP A 213 16.30 8.26 9.26
N CYS A 214 15.06 8.24 9.75
CA CYS A 214 14.00 9.11 9.25
C CYS A 214 14.09 10.46 9.95
N ARG A 215 14.21 11.55 9.20
CA ARG A 215 14.32 12.91 9.77
C ARG A 215 13.60 13.95 8.92
N VAL A 216 13.25 15.07 9.52
CA VAL A 216 12.63 16.20 8.82
C VAL A 216 13.72 17.00 8.10
N VAL A 217 13.60 17.16 6.78
CA VAL A 217 14.57 17.90 5.96
C VAL A 217 14.17 19.37 5.85
N ARG A 218 12.91 19.63 5.52
CA ARG A 218 12.32 20.98 5.47
C ARG A 218 10.83 20.92 5.79
N HIS A 219 10.29 22.04 6.25
CA HIS A 219 8.85 22.28 6.28
C HIS A 219 8.43 23.16 5.10
N LYS A 220 7.21 22.97 4.63
CA LYS A 220 6.51 23.83 3.70
C LYS A 220 5.39 24.55 4.43
N THR A 221 5.21 25.82 4.14
CA THR A 221 4.18 26.66 4.75
C THR A 221 3.18 27.11 3.69
N GLU A 222 1.92 27.33 4.11
CA GLU A 222 0.87 27.82 3.21
C GLU A 222 1.24 29.16 2.53
N ALA A 223 1.90 30.07 3.25
CA ALA A 223 2.26 31.38 2.70
C ALA A 223 3.27 31.29 1.54
N ALA A 224 4.23 30.37 1.59
CA ALA A 224 5.29 30.25 0.59
C ALA A 224 4.98 29.21 -0.49
N ASP A 225 4.42 28.06 -0.11
CA ASP A 225 4.26 26.88 -0.98
C ASP A 225 2.78 26.57 -1.30
N GLY A 226 1.83 27.26 -0.66
CA GLY A 226 0.39 27.00 -0.79
C GLY A 226 -0.12 25.75 -0.05
N VAL A 227 0.77 25.01 0.63
CA VAL A 227 0.42 23.79 1.37
C VAL A 227 1.29 23.65 2.61
N THR A 228 0.68 23.30 3.75
CA THR A 228 1.39 22.92 4.96
C THR A 228 1.81 21.45 4.89
N ALA A 229 3.11 21.19 4.82
CA ALA A 229 3.66 19.83 4.70
C ALA A 229 5.07 19.72 5.27
N LEU A 230 5.45 18.50 5.67
CA LEU A 230 6.82 18.17 6.06
C LEU A 230 7.47 17.33 4.96
N VAL A 231 8.71 17.66 4.61
CA VAL A 231 9.55 16.82 3.75
C VAL A 231 10.43 15.96 4.63
N LEU A 232 10.19 14.66 4.57
CA LEU A 232 10.92 13.65 5.32
C LEU A 232 12.00 13.04 4.44
N GLY A 233 13.16 12.77 5.04
CA GLY A 233 14.25 12.02 4.43
C GLY A 233 14.49 10.73 5.21
N ALA A 234 14.70 9.62 4.52
CA ALA A 234 15.11 8.35 5.13
C ALA A 234 16.22 7.64 4.35
N GLY A 235 17.02 6.89 5.11
CA GLY A 235 18.18 6.11 4.72
C GLY A 235 19.37 6.95 4.31
N ILE A 236 20.56 6.36 4.30
CA ILE A 236 21.81 7.09 4.05
C ILE A 236 22.22 6.97 2.58
N LYS A 237 22.66 8.09 1.97
CA LYS A 237 23.17 8.13 0.59
C LYS A 237 24.47 8.93 0.53
N LYS A 238 25.45 8.43 -0.25
CA LYS A 238 26.75 9.10 -0.42
C LYS A 238 26.59 10.41 -1.22
N ASP A 239 27.32 11.44 -0.83
CA ASP A 239 27.34 12.79 -1.45
C ASP A 239 27.47 12.75 -2.98
N LYS A 240 28.35 11.89 -3.50
CA LYS A 240 28.62 11.77 -4.94
C LYS A 240 27.43 11.28 -5.78
N GLN A 241 26.40 10.71 -5.14
CA GLN A 241 25.22 10.18 -5.81
C GLN A 241 24.03 11.16 -5.80
N LEU A 242 24.17 12.32 -5.17
CA LEU A 242 23.12 13.34 -5.08
C LEU A 242 23.30 14.42 -6.13
N ASN A 243 22.18 15.04 -6.48
CA ASN A 243 22.22 16.24 -7.29
C ASN A 243 22.71 17.43 -6.45
N GLY A 244 23.33 18.43 -7.09
CA GLY A 244 23.91 19.60 -6.40
C GLY A 244 22.88 20.36 -5.55
N ARG A 245 21.62 20.43 -5.99
CA ARG A 245 20.51 21.05 -5.24
C ARG A 245 20.20 20.29 -3.95
N GLU A 246 20.02 18.97 -4.03
CA GLU A 246 19.74 18.14 -2.86
C GLU A 246 20.89 18.20 -1.87
N LEU A 247 22.13 18.14 -2.38
CA LEU A 247 23.33 18.24 -1.55
C LEU A 247 23.41 19.61 -0.83
N GLY A 248 23.06 20.70 -1.51
CA GLY A 248 23.00 22.03 -0.89
C GLY A 248 21.96 22.11 0.23
N GLU A 249 20.80 21.47 0.05
CA GLU A 249 19.75 21.41 1.07
C GLU A 249 20.19 20.64 2.32
N PHE A 250 20.82 19.47 2.15
CA PHE A 250 21.36 18.70 3.29
C PHE A 250 22.54 19.38 3.99
N LYS A 251 23.41 20.07 3.23
CA LYS A 251 24.52 20.86 3.80
C LYS A 251 24.02 22.05 4.61
N ALA A 252 22.99 22.76 4.13
CA ALA A 252 22.36 23.85 4.87
C ALA A 252 21.70 23.36 6.17
N LEU A 253 21.25 22.10 6.19
CA LEU A 253 20.72 21.46 7.39
C LEU A 253 21.82 20.92 8.33
N GLY A 254 23.04 20.72 7.83
CA GLY A 254 24.12 20.06 8.57
C GLY A 254 23.88 18.56 8.78
N ALA A 255 23.07 17.94 7.92
CA ALA A 255 22.60 16.57 8.11
C ALA A 255 23.13 15.64 7.02
N GLU A 256 23.36 14.36 7.33
CA GLU A 256 23.73 13.38 6.30
C GLU A 256 22.66 13.28 5.21
N PRO A 257 23.04 13.07 3.95
CA PRO A 257 22.07 13.02 2.88
C PRO A 257 21.17 11.80 2.90
N ALA A 258 19.86 12.04 2.72
CA ALA A 258 18.88 10.97 2.71
C ALA A 258 18.80 10.24 1.36
N ARG A 259 18.50 8.94 1.37
CA ARG A 259 18.31 8.11 0.18
C ARG A 259 16.98 8.36 -0.50
N ARG A 260 15.93 8.61 0.27
CA ARG A 260 14.58 8.89 -0.25
C ARG A 260 13.98 10.09 0.47
N LEU A 261 13.46 11.04 -0.31
CA LEU A 261 12.65 12.15 0.17
C LEU A 261 11.16 11.87 -0.09
N TRP A 262 10.30 12.25 0.84
CA TRP A 262 8.85 12.17 0.67
C TRP A 262 8.16 13.34 1.36
N GLU A 263 7.12 13.89 0.73
CA GLU A 263 6.34 14.99 1.28
C GLU A 263 5.08 14.46 1.98
N VAL A 264 4.87 14.86 3.23
CA VAL A 264 3.73 14.45 4.04
C VAL A 264 2.90 15.69 4.40
N PRO A 265 1.61 15.75 4.04
CA PRO A 265 0.74 16.84 4.45
C PRO A 265 0.45 16.74 5.95
N VAL A 266 0.63 17.86 6.65
CA VAL A 266 0.60 17.96 8.10
C VAL A 266 -0.15 19.25 8.46
N THR A 267 -0.83 19.27 9.60
CA THR A 267 -1.50 20.48 10.09
C THR A 267 -0.51 21.44 10.76
N PRO A 268 -0.79 22.75 10.82
CA PRO A 268 0.19 23.74 11.32
C PRO A 268 0.60 23.54 12.79
N ASP A 269 -0.28 22.95 13.59
CA ASP A 269 -0.04 22.54 14.98
C ASP A 269 0.95 21.37 15.12
N ALA A 270 1.10 20.55 14.08
CA ALA A 270 1.95 19.37 14.02
C ALA A 270 3.28 19.60 13.25
N LEU A 271 3.61 20.87 12.96
CA LEU A 271 4.87 21.22 12.30
C LEU A 271 6.08 20.94 13.19
N LEU A 272 7.06 20.25 12.61
CA LEU A 272 8.31 19.90 13.28
C LEU A 272 9.47 20.75 12.74
N PRO A 273 10.43 21.13 13.60
CA PRO A 273 11.61 21.83 13.14
C PRO A 273 12.44 20.92 12.21
N PRO A 274 13.07 21.49 11.16
CA PRO A 274 13.95 20.72 10.30
C PRO A 274 15.17 20.25 11.10
N GLY A 275 15.60 19.01 10.86
CA GLY A 275 16.65 18.32 11.60
C GLY A 275 16.13 17.39 12.69
N THR A 276 14.83 17.43 13.01
CA THR A 276 14.23 16.55 14.03
C THR A 276 14.26 15.08 13.56
N PRO A 277 14.89 14.16 14.32
CA PRO A 277 14.85 12.73 14.04
C PRO A 277 13.49 12.15 14.45
N LEU A 278 13.01 11.19 13.66
CA LEU A 278 11.75 10.48 13.88
C LEU A 278 12.03 8.99 14.10
N THR A 279 11.66 8.50 15.28
CA THR A 279 11.89 7.11 15.70
C THR A 279 10.62 6.26 15.64
N ALA A 280 10.76 4.95 15.84
CA ALA A 280 9.60 4.04 15.88
C ALA A 280 8.61 4.36 17.01
N ALA A 281 9.09 5.01 18.09
CA ALA A 281 8.28 5.45 19.23
C ALA A 281 7.20 6.48 18.85
N HIS A 282 7.25 7.07 17.64
CA HIS A 282 6.19 7.93 17.15
C HIS A 282 4.83 7.21 17.08
N PHE A 283 4.81 5.89 16.81
CA PHE A 283 3.58 5.10 16.80
C PHE A 283 3.46 4.25 18.07
N VAL A 284 2.22 4.01 18.49
CA VAL A 284 1.89 3.22 19.68
C VAL A 284 1.30 1.87 19.25
N ALA A 285 1.72 0.77 19.86
CA ALA A 285 1.16 -0.54 19.58
C ALA A 285 -0.36 -0.56 19.85
N GLY A 286 -1.16 -1.14 18.94
CA GLY A 286 -2.64 -1.07 18.99
C GLY A 286 -3.22 -0.08 17.98
N GLN A 287 -2.41 0.88 17.52
CA GLN A 287 -2.81 1.85 16.51
C GLN A 287 -3.02 1.23 15.12
N TYR A 288 -3.86 1.86 14.30
CA TYR A 288 -4.01 1.56 12.89
C TYR A 288 -3.32 2.57 11.98
N LEU A 289 -2.66 2.06 10.95
CA LEU A 289 -1.82 2.81 10.03
C LEU A 289 -2.29 2.66 8.58
N ASP A 290 -2.08 3.70 7.78
CA ASP A 290 -2.16 3.64 6.33
C ASP A 290 -0.74 3.52 5.76
N VAL A 291 -0.47 2.42 5.05
CA VAL A 291 0.85 2.13 4.48
C VAL A 291 0.85 2.33 2.97
N THR A 292 1.60 3.31 2.50
CA THR A 292 1.74 3.66 1.09
C THR A 292 3.08 3.20 0.56
N GLY A 293 3.10 2.56 -0.61
CA GLY A 293 4.34 2.07 -1.21
C GLY A 293 4.21 1.77 -2.69
N VAL A 294 5.36 1.62 -3.34
CA VAL A 294 5.43 1.18 -4.74
C VAL A 294 5.22 -0.34 -4.78
N THR A 295 4.20 -0.77 -5.50
CA THR A 295 3.89 -2.20 -5.67
C THR A 295 4.96 -2.94 -6.47
N ARG A 296 5.13 -4.25 -6.21
CA ARG A 296 6.07 -5.08 -6.97
C ARG A 296 5.68 -5.12 -8.45
N GLY A 297 6.60 -4.73 -9.32
CA GLY A 297 6.43 -4.78 -10.78
C GLY A 297 6.32 -6.22 -11.29
N LYS A 298 5.41 -6.46 -12.24
CA LYS A 298 5.18 -7.75 -12.91
C LYS A 298 5.42 -7.68 -14.42
N GLY A 299 5.99 -6.59 -14.93
CA GLY A 299 6.24 -6.37 -16.36
C GLY A 299 4.95 -6.15 -17.17
N PHE A 300 4.98 -6.52 -18.46
CA PHE A 300 3.79 -6.53 -19.33
C PHE A 300 2.93 -7.76 -19.01
N ALA A 301 1.78 -7.54 -18.38
CA ALA A 301 0.87 -8.60 -17.99
C ALA A 301 -0.29 -8.74 -18.99
N GLY A 302 -0.59 -9.99 -19.36
CA GLY A 302 -1.80 -10.34 -20.12
C GLY A 302 -3.09 -10.11 -19.32
N VAL A 303 -4.23 -10.09 -20.02
CA VAL A 303 -5.55 -9.71 -19.46
C VAL A 303 -6.01 -10.59 -18.29
N MET A 304 -5.75 -11.90 -18.36
CA MET A 304 -6.11 -12.83 -17.29
C MET A 304 -5.37 -12.50 -15.97
N LYS A 305 -4.06 -12.22 -16.04
CA LYS A 305 -3.25 -11.90 -14.84
C LYS A 305 -3.50 -10.49 -14.32
N ARG A 306 -3.73 -9.53 -15.23
CA ARG A 306 -3.91 -8.11 -14.88
C ARG A 306 -5.29 -7.81 -14.31
N TRP A 307 -6.33 -8.44 -14.86
CA TRP A 307 -7.73 -8.12 -14.55
C TRP A 307 -8.56 -9.29 -14.05
N GLY A 308 -8.01 -10.51 -13.97
CA GLY A 308 -8.75 -11.69 -13.55
C GLY A 308 -9.77 -12.19 -14.58
N PHE A 309 -9.58 -11.88 -15.87
CA PHE A 309 -10.48 -12.38 -16.94
C PHE A 309 -10.43 -13.91 -17.01
N SER A 310 -11.58 -14.54 -17.28
CA SER A 310 -11.65 -15.94 -17.68
C SER A 310 -11.01 -16.14 -19.05
N GLY A 311 -10.47 -17.33 -19.28
CA GLY A 311 -9.98 -17.76 -20.58
C GLY A 311 -11.10 -18.38 -21.41
N GLN A 312 -10.82 -18.67 -22.67
CA GLN A 312 -11.68 -19.52 -23.50
C GLN A 312 -11.40 -21.01 -23.20
N PRO A 313 -12.33 -21.93 -23.50
CA PRO A 313 -12.15 -23.36 -23.27
C PRO A 313 -10.84 -23.90 -23.85
N ALA A 314 -10.19 -24.84 -23.16
CA ALA A 314 -8.95 -25.47 -23.63
C ALA A 314 -9.18 -26.39 -24.84
N SER A 315 -10.31 -27.12 -24.83
CA SER A 315 -10.72 -28.14 -25.79
C SER A 315 -11.89 -27.65 -26.68
N HIS A 316 -12.53 -28.58 -27.40
CA HIS A 316 -13.71 -28.33 -28.26
C HIS A 316 -13.45 -27.33 -29.39
N GLY A 317 -12.35 -27.51 -30.12
CA GLY A 317 -12.06 -26.75 -31.35
C GLY A 317 -11.54 -25.33 -31.14
N ASN A 318 -11.20 -24.94 -29.91
CA ASN A 318 -10.64 -23.61 -29.68
C ASN A 318 -9.25 -23.44 -30.32
N THR A 319 -9.17 -22.55 -31.31
CA THR A 319 -7.92 -22.26 -32.02
C THR A 319 -7.30 -20.94 -31.55
N LYS A 320 -6.16 -21.01 -30.85
CA LYS A 320 -5.29 -19.88 -30.46
C LYS A 320 -5.96 -18.75 -29.65
N SER A 321 -7.14 -18.98 -29.06
CA SER A 321 -7.90 -17.95 -28.35
C SER A 321 -7.98 -18.15 -26.83
N HIS A 322 -7.35 -19.21 -26.30
CA HIS A 322 -7.38 -19.63 -24.90
C HIS A 322 -7.19 -18.50 -23.86
N ARG A 323 -6.27 -17.56 -24.15
CA ARG A 323 -5.93 -16.45 -23.24
C ARG A 323 -6.22 -15.06 -23.81
N ARG A 324 -7.01 -14.99 -24.89
CA ARG A 324 -7.39 -13.72 -25.51
C ARG A 324 -8.46 -12.99 -24.66
N PRO A 325 -8.58 -11.67 -24.75
CA PRO A 325 -9.58 -10.89 -24.00
C PRO A 325 -11.04 -11.12 -24.42
N GLY A 326 -11.29 -11.76 -25.57
CA GLY A 326 -12.62 -11.80 -26.18
C GLY A 326 -12.99 -10.46 -26.84
N SER A 327 -14.29 -10.21 -26.96
CA SER A 327 -14.80 -8.97 -27.56
C SER A 327 -14.50 -7.74 -26.71
N ILE A 328 -14.04 -6.66 -27.36
CA ILE A 328 -13.64 -5.40 -26.71
C ILE A 328 -14.68 -4.28 -26.87
N GLY A 329 -15.62 -4.40 -27.80
CA GLY A 329 -16.60 -3.37 -28.14
C GLY A 329 -17.79 -3.89 -28.94
N GLY A 330 -18.75 -3.00 -29.19
CA GLY A 330 -19.90 -3.24 -30.08
C GLY A 330 -19.55 -3.00 -31.55
N ARG A 331 -20.48 -3.35 -32.45
CA ARG A 331 -20.35 -3.17 -33.91
C ARG A 331 -20.64 -1.70 -34.31
N THR A 332 -21.88 -1.39 -34.69
CA THR A 332 -22.26 -0.10 -35.29
C THR A 332 -22.20 1.03 -34.26
N ASP A 333 -23.00 0.94 -33.19
CA ASP A 333 -22.98 1.91 -32.10
C ASP A 333 -22.31 1.25 -30.89
N PRO A 334 -21.23 1.83 -30.31
CA PRO A 334 -20.67 3.18 -30.49
C PRO A 334 -19.52 3.32 -31.52
N GLY A 335 -19.21 2.29 -32.31
CA GLY A 335 -18.14 2.31 -33.34
C GLY A 335 -16.70 2.53 -32.79
N LYS A 336 -16.51 2.43 -31.48
CA LYS A 336 -15.23 2.66 -30.80
C LYS A 336 -15.10 1.83 -29.53
N VAL A 337 -13.86 1.70 -29.04
CA VAL A 337 -13.60 1.14 -27.71
C VAL A 337 -13.67 2.26 -26.67
N TRP A 338 -14.45 2.06 -25.60
CA TRP A 338 -14.56 3.02 -24.50
C TRP A 338 -13.21 3.24 -23.80
N LYS A 339 -12.93 4.49 -23.40
CA LYS A 339 -11.75 4.83 -22.60
C LYS A 339 -11.80 4.08 -21.26
N GLY A 340 -10.64 3.64 -20.77
CA GLY A 340 -10.55 2.85 -19.54
C GLY A 340 -10.94 1.37 -19.70
N LYS A 341 -11.19 0.87 -20.93
CA LYS A 341 -11.40 -0.55 -21.18
C LYS A 341 -10.20 -1.37 -20.69
N LYS A 342 -10.49 -2.42 -19.93
CA LYS A 342 -9.50 -3.34 -19.36
C LYS A 342 -8.78 -4.12 -20.47
N MET A 343 -7.47 -3.91 -20.61
CA MET A 343 -6.60 -4.56 -21.60
C MET A 343 -5.26 -4.99 -21.01
N ALA A 344 -4.47 -5.76 -21.76
CA ALA A 344 -3.10 -6.13 -21.37
C ALA A 344 -2.22 -4.89 -21.23
N GLY A 345 -1.14 -4.98 -20.46
CA GLY A 345 -0.23 -3.86 -20.25
C GLY A 345 0.64 -3.99 -19.02
N ARG A 346 1.42 -2.95 -18.74
CA ARG A 346 2.29 -2.90 -17.56
C ARG A 346 1.45 -3.08 -16.29
N MET A 347 1.88 -3.98 -15.41
CA MET A 347 1.25 -4.27 -14.13
C MET A 347 2.26 -4.11 -12.99
N GLY A 348 1.86 -3.37 -11.96
CA GLY A 348 2.69 -3.08 -10.79
C GLY A 348 3.73 -1.98 -11.05
N GLY A 349 4.44 -1.59 -10.00
CA GLY A 349 5.24 -0.36 -10.01
C GLY A 349 4.41 0.90 -9.76
N ASP A 350 3.11 0.73 -9.48
CA ASP A 350 2.21 1.82 -9.11
C ASP A 350 2.28 2.06 -7.60
N VAL A 351 2.12 3.31 -7.18
CA VAL A 351 1.97 3.68 -5.77
C VAL A 351 0.57 3.27 -5.29
N LYS A 352 0.51 2.43 -4.26
CA LYS A 352 -0.75 1.99 -3.64
C LYS A 352 -0.67 2.13 -2.13
N THR A 353 -1.83 2.35 -1.52
CA THR A 353 -1.98 2.45 -0.07
C THR A 353 -2.85 1.30 0.41
N VAL A 354 -2.33 0.53 1.36
CA VAL A 354 -3.13 -0.42 2.15
C VAL A 354 -3.57 0.33 3.39
N LYS A 355 -4.89 0.40 3.61
CA LYS A 355 -5.50 1.19 4.67
C LYS A 355 -5.77 0.34 5.90
N ASN A 356 -5.86 1.00 7.06
CA ASN A 356 -6.27 0.39 8.33
C ASN A 356 -5.46 -0.89 8.65
N VAL A 357 -4.13 -0.79 8.58
CA VAL A 357 -3.25 -1.89 8.94
C VAL A 357 -2.91 -1.78 10.42
N TRP A 358 -3.18 -2.84 11.17
CA TRP A 358 -2.98 -2.85 12.61
C TRP A 358 -1.49 -2.97 12.97
N LEU A 359 -0.99 -2.06 13.79
CA LEU A 359 0.33 -2.09 14.40
C LEU A 359 0.32 -3.02 15.62
N TYR A 360 0.98 -4.17 15.48
CA TYR A 360 1.00 -5.22 16.49
C TYR A 360 2.09 -5.01 17.54
N LYS A 361 3.29 -4.58 17.14
CA LYS A 361 4.43 -4.46 18.05
C LYS A 361 5.38 -3.37 17.59
N VAL A 362 5.98 -2.66 18.55
CA VAL A 362 6.95 -1.58 18.31
C VAL A 362 8.20 -1.88 19.12
N ASP A 363 9.34 -1.93 18.43
CA ASP A 363 10.66 -2.07 19.04
C ASP A 363 11.46 -0.78 18.78
N PRO A 364 11.49 0.15 19.74
CA PRO A 364 12.14 1.45 19.55
C PRO A 364 13.66 1.34 19.62
N ALA A 365 14.24 0.37 20.34
CA ALA A 365 15.68 0.17 20.42
C ALA A 365 16.28 -0.21 19.05
N ARG A 366 15.56 -1.01 18.25
CA ARG A 366 15.97 -1.39 16.89
C ARG A 366 15.31 -0.57 15.79
N ASN A 367 14.45 0.39 16.16
CA ASN A 367 13.62 1.17 15.23
C ASN A 367 12.79 0.29 14.27
N LEU A 368 12.16 -0.76 14.81
CA LEU A 368 11.32 -1.69 14.06
C LEU A 368 9.85 -1.53 14.42
N LEU A 369 8.99 -1.63 13.40
CA LEU A 369 7.54 -1.70 13.51
C LEU A 369 7.06 -3.02 12.94
N TYR A 370 6.18 -3.69 13.68
CA TYR A 370 5.59 -4.97 13.29
C TYR A 370 4.12 -4.74 13.00
N VAL A 371 3.78 -4.84 11.72
CA VAL A 371 2.44 -4.54 11.23
C VAL A 371 1.76 -5.84 10.80
N ARG A 372 0.51 -6.04 11.19
CA ARG A 372 -0.25 -7.24 10.86
C ARG A 372 -0.59 -7.31 9.37
N GLY A 373 -0.25 -8.43 8.73
CA GLY A 373 -0.63 -8.73 7.36
C GLY A 373 0.33 -8.21 6.31
N GLN A 374 -0.20 -7.79 5.16
CA GLN A 374 0.55 -7.54 3.94
C GLN A 374 0.73 -6.05 3.64
N VAL A 375 1.92 -5.72 3.14
CA VAL A 375 2.34 -4.36 2.81
C VAL A 375 2.84 -4.31 1.36
N PRO A 376 2.59 -3.23 0.60
CA PRO A 376 3.02 -3.14 -0.80
C PRO A 376 4.54 -3.23 -0.94
N GLY A 377 4.98 -3.64 -2.13
CA GLY A 377 6.39 -3.62 -2.51
C GLY A 377 7.20 -4.87 -2.12
N PRO A 378 8.36 -5.07 -2.78
CA PRO A 378 9.34 -6.09 -2.41
C PRO A 378 10.06 -5.74 -1.10
N VAL A 379 10.79 -6.71 -0.55
CA VAL A 379 11.72 -6.44 0.56
C VAL A 379 12.78 -5.42 0.12
N GLY A 380 13.13 -4.48 1.00
CA GLY A 380 14.03 -3.36 0.75
C GLY A 380 13.39 -2.12 0.12
N SER A 381 12.08 -2.14 -0.19
CA SER A 381 11.40 -0.95 -0.70
C SER A 381 11.04 0.04 0.40
N PHE A 382 11.16 1.33 0.09
CA PHE A 382 10.66 2.41 0.95
C PHE A 382 9.13 2.46 0.94
N LEU A 383 8.60 2.73 2.12
CA LEU A 383 7.19 2.82 2.44
C LEU A 383 6.95 4.08 3.25
N LEU A 384 5.82 4.73 2.98
CA LEU A 384 5.32 5.83 3.80
C LEU A 384 4.26 5.26 4.75
N LEU A 385 4.46 5.51 6.05
CA LEU A 385 3.54 5.19 7.12
C LEU A 385 2.87 6.48 7.58
N ARG A 386 1.55 6.42 7.73
CA ARG A 386 0.74 7.51 8.29
C ARG A 386 -0.30 6.93 9.22
N ASP A 387 -0.81 7.76 10.12
CA ASP A 387 -1.99 7.41 10.89
C ASP A 387 -3.17 7.10 9.96
N ALA A 388 -3.97 6.09 10.29
CA ALA A 388 -5.10 5.71 9.47
C ALA A 388 -6.15 6.83 9.42
N PHE A 389 -6.55 7.23 8.20
CA PHE A 389 -7.53 8.30 8.02
C PHE A 389 -8.97 7.85 8.32
N ARG A 390 -9.29 6.57 8.05
CA ARG A 390 -10.66 6.02 8.16
C ARG A 390 -10.92 5.33 9.52
N TRP A 391 -10.03 5.53 10.49
CA TRP A 391 -10.17 4.97 11.83
C TRP A 391 -11.03 5.88 12.72
N HIS A 392 -11.80 5.30 13.63
CA HIS A 392 -12.68 6.08 14.51
C HIS A 392 -11.86 6.99 15.43
N TRP A 393 -12.23 8.27 15.52
CA TRP A 393 -11.43 9.24 16.26
C TRP A 393 -11.33 8.87 17.76
N ASP A 394 -12.42 8.40 18.38
CA ASP A 394 -12.41 8.03 19.80
C ASP A 394 -11.41 6.92 20.10
N ALA A 395 -11.34 5.91 19.21
CA ALA A 395 -10.40 4.80 19.33
C ALA A 395 -8.95 5.22 19.03
N ARG A 396 -8.74 6.38 18.41
CA ARG A 396 -7.41 6.97 18.20
C ARG A 396 -7.00 7.83 19.39
N ALA A 397 -7.94 8.58 19.97
CA ALA A 397 -7.71 9.44 21.11
C ALA A 397 -7.44 8.64 22.39
N SER A 398 -8.14 7.52 22.57
CA SER A 398 -7.96 6.63 23.72
C SER A 398 -6.57 6.00 23.83
N LEU A 399 -5.82 5.91 22.72
CA LEU A 399 -4.48 5.30 22.68
C LEU A 399 -3.38 6.23 23.22
N GLY A 400 -3.68 7.48 23.59
CA GLY A 400 -2.68 8.39 24.15
C GLY A 400 -1.50 8.67 23.21
N LEU A 401 -1.79 8.90 21.93
CA LEU A 401 -0.76 9.07 20.91
C LEU A 401 0.15 10.28 21.19
N PRO A 402 1.49 10.15 21.10
CA PRO A 402 2.39 11.28 21.32
C PRO A 402 2.23 12.33 20.21
N PHE A 403 2.04 13.59 20.58
CA PHE A 403 1.82 14.68 19.64
C PHE A 403 2.71 15.88 19.98
N PRO A 404 3.38 16.50 18.98
CA PRO A 404 3.38 16.18 17.54
C PRO A 404 4.18 14.91 17.17
N THR A 405 5.17 14.54 17.99
CA THR A 405 5.96 13.30 17.90
C THR A 405 6.40 12.86 19.30
N ALA A 406 6.87 11.63 19.47
CA ALA A 406 7.42 11.16 20.74
C ALA A 406 8.74 11.89 21.07
N SER A 407 8.81 12.51 22.25
CA SER A 407 9.99 13.16 22.79
C SER A 407 10.73 12.19 23.73
N GLY A 408 11.59 11.33 23.18
CA GLY A 408 12.44 10.46 24.01
C GLY A 408 12.91 9.18 23.32
N ALA A 409 14.05 8.66 23.78
CA ALA A 409 14.54 7.34 23.41
C ALA A 409 13.83 6.29 24.28
N ALA A 410 12.64 5.85 23.86
CA ALA A 410 12.03 4.66 24.45
C ALA A 410 12.90 3.45 24.14
N SER A 411 13.15 2.59 25.13
CA SER A 411 13.93 1.35 24.95
C SER A 411 13.07 0.08 25.03
N GLU A 412 11.86 0.18 25.59
CA GLU A 412 11.00 -0.96 25.82
C GLU A 412 10.19 -1.35 24.60
N VAL A 413 10.11 -2.66 24.36
CA VAL A 413 9.30 -3.24 23.29
C VAL A 413 7.84 -3.25 23.73
N SER A 414 6.97 -2.58 22.99
CA SER A 414 5.52 -2.59 23.26
C SER A 414 4.81 -3.54 22.30
N VAL A 415 3.89 -4.34 22.83
CA VAL A 415 3.05 -5.27 22.08
C VAL A 415 1.60 -4.88 22.31
N ALA A 416 0.82 -4.83 21.23
CA ALA A 416 -0.60 -4.56 21.26
C ALA A 416 -1.30 -5.80 21.82
N ARG A 417 -1.92 -5.67 22.98
CA ARG A 417 -2.85 -6.70 23.44
C ARG A 417 -4.09 -6.67 22.57
N ARG A 418 -4.58 -7.84 22.20
CA ARG A 418 -5.85 -7.97 21.53
C ARG A 418 -6.94 -7.94 22.60
N ASP A 419 -7.67 -6.83 22.67
CA ASP A 419 -8.85 -6.74 23.52
C ASP A 419 -9.90 -7.74 23.02
N GLY A 420 -10.27 -8.72 23.84
CA GLY A 420 -11.35 -9.66 23.51
C GLY A 420 -11.26 -11.02 24.21
N GLN A 421 -12.42 -11.70 24.20
CA GLN A 421 -12.53 -13.12 24.54
C GLN A 421 -11.71 -13.99 23.59
N ASP A 422 -11.26 -15.13 24.10
CA ASP A 422 -10.53 -16.12 23.31
C ASP A 422 -11.36 -16.48 22.06
N PRO A 423 -10.86 -16.25 20.83
CA PRO A 423 -11.58 -16.62 19.63
C PRO A 423 -11.88 -18.13 19.54
N TYR A 424 -11.17 -18.95 20.33
CA TYR A 424 -11.38 -20.38 20.45
C TYR A 424 -12.36 -20.78 21.56
N GLU A 425 -12.79 -19.87 22.44
CA GLU A 425 -13.82 -20.15 23.46
C GLU A 425 -15.15 -20.58 22.83
N ARG A 426 -15.50 -20.04 21.65
CA ARG A 426 -16.71 -20.44 20.92
C ARG A 426 -16.71 -21.93 20.55
N TYR A 427 -15.55 -22.53 20.31
CA TYR A 427 -15.47 -23.97 20.06
C TYR A 427 -15.57 -24.79 21.36
N ARG A 428 -15.25 -24.19 22.51
CA ARG A 428 -15.32 -24.85 23.82
C ARG A 428 -16.76 -25.03 24.27
N SER A 429 -17.65 -24.09 23.99
CA SER A 429 -19.09 -24.23 24.28
C SER A 429 -19.73 -25.35 23.47
N ASP A 430 -19.37 -25.47 22.19
CA ASP A 430 -19.94 -26.51 21.30
C ASP A 430 -19.44 -27.91 21.70
N VAL A 431 -18.16 -28.05 22.09
CA VAL A 431 -17.61 -29.34 22.56
C VAL A 431 -18.08 -29.70 23.97
N GLY A 432 -18.36 -28.70 24.82
CA GLY A 432 -19.00 -28.92 26.12
C GLY A 432 -20.37 -29.59 25.98
N GLU A 433 -21.17 -29.19 24.99
CA GLU A 433 -22.45 -29.82 24.67
C GLU A 433 -22.29 -31.28 24.18
N TYR A 434 -21.20 -31.60 23.45
CA TYR A 434 -20.89 -32.97 23.03
C TYR A 434 -20.35 -33.87 24.15
N LEU A 435 -19.76 -33.32 25.20
CA LEU A 435 -19.20 -34.08 26.33
C LEU A 435 -20.18 -34.19 27.51
N GLU A 436 -21.04 -33.19 27.70
CA GLU A 436 -22.08 -33.17 28.75
C GLU A 436 -23.40 -33.77 28.25
N GLY A 437 -23.65 -33.76 26.93
CA GLY A 437 -24.70 -34.53 26.28
C GLY A 437 -24.32 -36.01 26.22
N GLY A 438 -24.57 -36.75 27.29
CA GLY A 438 -24.28 -38.17 27.42
C GLY A 438 -24.77 -39.03 26.25
N ALA A 439 -23.92 -39.21 25.24
CA ALA A 439 -24.07 -40.26 24.26
C ALA A 439 -23.66 -41.58 24.94
N SER A 440 -24.66 -42.27 25.49
CA SER A 440 -24.61 -43.69 25.79
C SER A 440 -24.33 -44.45 24.49
N TRP A 441 -23.05 -44.72 24.20
CA TRP A 441 -22.66 -45.71 23.20
C TRP A 441 -23.07 -47.08 23.74
N LYS A 442 -24.28 -47.54 23.38
CA LYS A 442 -24.67 -48.93 23.60
C LYS A 442 -23.70 -49.82 22.83
N THR A 443 -23.00 -50.65 23.57
CA THR A 443 -22.37 -51.86 23.06
C THR A 443 -23.51 -52.83 22.73
N GLU A 444 -23.75 -53.09 21.45
CA GLU A 444 -24.47 -54.27 20.96
C GLU A 444 -23.55 -55.05 20.01
#